data_AF-A0A269XEF9-F1
#
_entry.id   AF-A0A269XEF9-F1
#
_cell.length_a   1.000
_cell.length_b   1.000
_cell.length_c   1.000
_cell.angle_alpha   90.00
_cell.angle_beta   90.00
_cell.angle_gamma   90.00
#
_symmetry.space_group_name_H-M   'P 1'
#
loop_
_entity.id
_entity.type
_entity.pdbx_description
1 polymer ?
#
loop_
_entity_poly.entity_id
_entity_poly.type
_entity_poly.pdbx_seq_one_letter_code
_entity_poly.pdbx_strand_id
1 'polypeptide(L)' 'MVRELNALDMDVMAIDSDENRVNEYSDIATHAVVADTTDEAVMKSLGIRNFDHVIVAIGENIQSSTLTTLILKELGV' A
#
# COMPACT_ATOMS: atom_id res chain seq x y z
N MET A 1 6.49 -6.12 -8.92
CA MET A 1 7.10 -4.95 -8.25
C MET A 1 7.52 -5.24 -6.81
N VAL A 2 6.61 -5.74 -5.95
CA VAL A 2 6.94 -6.10 -4.55
C VAL A 2 8.11 -7.10 -4.48
N ARG A 3 8.08 -8.16 -5.30
CA ARG A 3 9.15 -9.16 -5.38
C ARG A 3 10.51 -8.54 -5.74
N GLU A 4 10.53 -7.65 -6.71
CA GLU A 4 11.74 -7.02 -7.22
C GLU A 4 12.33 -6.02 -6.21
N LEU A 5 11.48 -5.22 -5.54
CA LEU A 5 11.93 -4.30 -4.51
C LEU A 5 12.47 -5.05 -3.28
N ASN A 6 11.79 -6.12 -2.86
CA ASN A 6 12.29 -6.94 -1.76
C ASN A 6 13.62 -7.64 -2.13
N ALA A 7 13.78 -8.10 -3.37
CA ALA A 7 15.05 -8.67 -3.85
C ALA A 7 16.22 -7.67 -3.90
N LEU A 8 15.93 -6.37 -3.77
CA LEU A 8 16.93 -5.29 -3.65
C LEU A 8 17.16 -4.87 -2.19
N ASP A 9 16.72 -5.69 -1.22
CA ASP A 9 16.81 -5.42 0.23
C ASP A 9 16.13 -4.11 0.66
N MET A 10 15.04 -3.73 -0.02
CA MET A 10 14.20 -2.60 0.39
C MET A 10 13.08 -3.07 1.32
N ASP A 11 12.71 -2.23 2.30
CA ASP A 11 11.53 -2.47 3.12
C ASP A 11 10.25 -2.19 2.32
N VAL A 12 9.44 -3.23 2.10
CA VAL A 12 8.23 -3.15 1.30
C VAL A 12 7.00 -3.49 2.14
N MET A 13 6.01 -2.59 2.13
CA MET A 13 4.67 -2.84 2.66
C MET A 13 3.70 -3.04 1.50
N ALA A 14 3.11 -4.22 1.40
CA ALA A 14 2.03 -4.52 0.47
C ALA A 14 0.67 -4.28 1.16
N ILE A 15 -0.21 -3.50 0.53
CA ILE A 15 -1.55 -3.22 1.03
C ILE A 15 -2.57 -3.57 -0.05
N ASP A 16 -3.57 -4.36 0.30
CA ASP A 16 -4.72 -4.66 -0.56
C ASP A 16 -5.97 -4.87 0.31
N SER A 17 -7.16 -4.62 -0.24
CA SER A 17 -8.41 -4.89 0.46
C SER A 17 -8.82 -6.36 0.36
N ASP A 18 -8.30 -7.10 -0.62
CA ASP A 18 -8.56 -8.53 -0.79
C ASP A 18 -7.53 -9.35 -0.01
N GLU A 19 -8.01 -10.04 1.03
CA GLU A 19 -7.21 -10.91 1.88
C GLU A 19 -6.46 -12.00 1.10
N ASN A 20 -7.04 -12.54 0.02
CA ASN A 20 -6.37 -13.56 -0.78
C ASN A 20 -5.13 -13.00 -1.48
N ARG A 21 -5.22 -11.76 -1.97
CA ARG A 21 -4.09 -11.06 -2.59
C ARG A 21 -3.03 -10.76 -1.54
N VAL A 22 -3.41 -10.27 -0.36
CA VAL A 22 -2.46 -10.00 0.73
C VAL A 22 -1.72 -11.28 1.15
N ASN A 23 -2.42 -12.40 1.28
CA ASN A 23 -1.81 -13.70 1.61
C ASN A 23 -0.83 -14.18 0.53
N GLU A 24 -1.05 -13.87 -0.75
CA GLU A 24 -0.09 -14.20 -1.82
C GLU A 24 1.25 -13.44 -1.64
N TYR A 25 1.19 -12.23 -1.06
CA TYR A 25 2.36 -11.38 -0.85
C TYR A 25 2.91 -11.40 0.58
N SER A 26 2.29 -12.11 1.53
CA SER A 26 2.76 -12.17 2.93
C SER A 26 4.15 -12.78 3.09
N ASP A 27 4.48 -13.73 2.22
CA ASP A 27 5.80 -14.39 2.22
C ASP A 27 6.86 -13.62 1.41
N ILE A 28 6.47 -12.48 0.83
CA ILE A 28 7.30 -11.72 -0.13
C ILE A 28 7.56 -10.30 0.38
N ALA A 29 6.54 -9.60 0.86
CA ALA A 29 6.71 -8.26 1.39
C ALA A 29 7.29 -8.31 2.80
N THR A 30 8.01 -7.27 3.22
CA THR A 30 8.42 -7.11 4.62
C THR A 30 7.18 -7.06 5.52
N HIS A 31 6.12 -6.40 5.06
CA HIS A 31 4.81 -6.38 5.70
C HIS A 31 3.71 -6.51 4.64
N ALA A 32 2.70 -7.34 4.90
CA ALA A 32 1.50 -7.43 4.07
C ALA A 32 0.27 -7.17 4.94
N VAL A 33 -0.58 -6.24 4.52
CA VAL A 33 -1.69 -5.73 5.33
C VAL A 33 -2.98 -5.72 4.52
N VAL A 34 -4.05 -6.27 5.11
CA VAL A 34 -5.41 -6.12 4.59
C VAL A 34 -5.96 -4.77 5.05
N ALA A 35 -6.20 -3.84 4.12
CA ALA A 35 -6.74 -2.53 4.43
C ALA A 35 -7.41 -1.86 3.22
N ASP A 36 -8.43 -1.04 3.50
CA ASP A 36 -9.00 -0.12 2.52
C ASP A 36 -8.19 1.18 2.52
N THR A 37 -7.48 1.43 1.42
CA THR A 37 -6.64 2.63 1.26
C THR A 37 -7.43 3.92 1.05
N THR A 38 -8.76 3.83 0.91
CA THR A 38 -9.66 4.99 0.87
C THR A 38 -10.07 5.47 2.26
N ASP A 39 -9.72 4.72 3.32
CA ASP A 39 -9.91 5.15 4.71
C ASP A 39 -8.63 5.84 5.22
N GLU A 40 -8.71 7.16 5.37
CA GLU A 40 -7.61 7.99 5.88
C GLU A 40 -7.15 7.57 7.28
N ALA A 41 -8.06 7.14 8.16
CA ALA A 41 -7.72 6.73 9.52
C ALA A 41 -6.89 5.45 9.51
N VAL A 42 -7.24 4.50 8.64
CA VAL A 42 -6.46 3.28 8.42
C VAL A 42 -5.07 3.64 7.91
N MET A 43 -4.96 4.46 6.87
CA MET A 43 -3.67 4.89 6.30
C MET A 43 -2.78 5.61 7.32
N LYS A 44 -3.36 6.43 8.22
CA LYS A 44 -2.62 7.04 9.33
C LYS A 44 -2.10 6.01 10.33
N SER A 45 -2.92 5.03 10.70
CA SER A 45 -2.54 3.99 11.66
C SER A 45 -1.43 3.07 11.14
N LEU A 46 -1.35 2.88 9.82
CA LEU A 46 -0.27 2.14 9.15
C LEU A 46 1.04 2.93 9.06
N GLY A 47 1.04 4.21 9.44
CA GLY A 47 2.27 5.01 9.50
C GLY A 47 2.83 5.37 8.12
N ILE A 48 1.96 5.54 7.11
CA ILE A 48 2.35 5.79 5.71
C ILE A 48 3.27 7.01 5.55
N ARG A 49 3.18 7.99 6.45
CA ARG A 49 4.06 9.18 6.47
C ARG A 49 5.54 8.86 6.67
N ASN A 50 5.87 7.66 7.11
CA ASN A 50 7.25 7.21 7.33
C ASN A 50 7.87 6.55 6.08
N PHE A 51 7.12 6.44 4.98
CA PHE A 51 7.61 5.87 3.73
C PHE A 51 8.11 6.98 2.80
N ASP A 52 9.27 6.77 2.17
CA ASP A 52 9.82 7.72 1.20
C ASP A 52 9.07 7.70 -0.14
N HIS A 53 8.52 6.54 -0.50
CA HIS A 53 7.86 6.30 -1.77
C HIS A 53 6.61 5.45 -1.58
N VAL A 54 5.52 5.84 -2.25
CA VAL A 54 4.27 5.08 -2.31
C VAL A 54 3.88 4.85 -3.76
N ILE A 55 3.46 3.63 -4.07
CA ILE A 55 3.06 3.22 -5.42
C ILE A 55 1.60 2.79 -5.37
N VAL A 56 0.74 3.53 -6.08
CA VAL A 56 -0.69 3.22 -6.19
C VAL A 56 -0.90 2.35 -7.43
N ALA A 57 -1.11 1.05 -7.22
CA ALA A 57 -1.33 0.05 -8.27
C ALA A 57 -2.78 -0.46 -8.29
N ILE A 58 -3.76 0.43 -8.06
CA ILE A 58 -5.19 0.11 -8.10
C ILE A 58 -5.67 0.20 -9.55
N GLY A 59 -6.15 -0.94 -10.09
CA GLY A 59 -6.53 -1.09 -11.50
C GLY A 59 -7.90 -0.50 -11.83
N GLU A 60 -8.90 -1.37 -12.03
CA GLU A 60 -10.21 -1.00 -12.63
C GLU A 60 -11.01 0.01 -11.81
N ASN A 61 -10.69 0.16 -10.51
CA ASN A 61 -11.34 1.14 -9.65
C ASN A 61 -10.60 2.49 -9.66
N ILE A 62 -10.90 3.31 -10.67
CA ILE A 62 -10.34 4.66 -10.82
C ILE A 62 -10.69 5.55 -9.62
N GLN A 63 -11.88 5.38 -9.04
CA GLN A 63 -12.31 6.19 -7.89
C GLN A 63 -11.43 5.90 -6.67
N SER A 64 -11.21 4.63 -6.34
CA SER A 64 -10.29 4.24 -5.28
C SER A 64 -8.87 4.73 -5.57
N SER A 65 -8.35 4.52 -6.79
CA SER A 65 -7.02 5.02 -7.17
C SER A 65 -6.85 6.53 -6.95
N THR A 66 -7.85 7.31 -7.35
CA THR A 66 -7.85 8.77 -7.21
C THR A 66 -7.92 9.19 -5.74
N LEU A 67 -8.83 8.59 -4.97
CA LEU A 67 -9.03 8.92 -3.56
C LEU A 67 -7.82 8.53 -2.71
N THR A 68 -7.27 7.33 -2.92
CA THR A 68 -6.03 6.89 -2.28
C THR A 68 -4.90 7.88 -2.56
N THR A 69 -4.74 8.31 -3.82
CA THR A 69 -3.71 9.30 -4.19
C THR A 69 -3.92 10.66 -3.49
N LEU A 70 -5.17 11.11 -3.37
CA LEU A 70 -5.49 12.34 -2.64
C LEU A 70 -5.12 12.23 -1.16
N ILE A 71 -5.51 11.13 -0.51
CA ILE A 71 -5.18 10.85 0.90
C ILE A 71 -3.67 10.85 1.11
N LEU A 72 -2.90 10.16 0.24
CA LEU A 72 -1.44 10.12 0.32
C LEU A 72 -0.82 11.53 0.26
N LYS A 73 -1.30 12.36 -0.66
CA LYS A 73 -0.88 13.76 -0.78
C LYS A 73 -1.18 14.57 0.48
N GLU A 74 -2.33 14.36 1.11
CA GLU A 74 -2.69 15.03 2.38
C GLU A 74 -1.85 14.54 3.56
N LEU A 75 -1.42 13.27 3.54
CA LEU A 75 -0.49 12.70 4.51
C LEU A 75 0.96 13.18 4.32
N GLY A 76 1.26 13.80 3.18
CA GLY A 76 2.55 14.43 2.91
C GLY A 76 3.57 13.52 2.23
N VAL A 77 3.09 12.52 1.48
CA VAL A 77 3.90 11.64 0.61
C VAL A 77 3.50 11.87 -0.85
#